data_AF-A0A2T1DUU5-F1
#
_entry.id   AF-A0A2T1DUU5-F1
#
_cell.length_a   1.000
_cell.length_b   1.000
_cell.length_c   1.000
_cell.angle_alpha   90.00
_cell.angle_beta   90.00
_cell.angle_gamma   90.00
#
_symmetry.space_group_name_H-M   'P 1'
#
loop_
_entity.id
_entity.type
_entity.pdbx_description
1 polymer ?
#
loop_
_entity_poly.entity_id
_entity_poly.type
_entity_poly.pdbx_seq_one_letter_code
_entity_poly.pdbx_strand_id
1 'polypeptide(L)' 'MTARAKKPATPVTKTGSPPYPFRTFWALLLLGVNFFVAAIYAGYLNI' A
#
# COMPACT_ATOMS: atom_id res chain seq x y z
N MET A 1 40.47 -28.22 5.11
CA MET A 1 39.58 -27.29 5.84
C MET A 1 38.71 -26.58 4.80
N THR A 2 37.42 -26.93 4.70
CA THR A 2 36.49 -26.37 3.71
C THR A 2 35.99 -25.00 4.17
N ALA A 3 36.11 -23.99 3.31
CA ALA A 3 35.72 -22.62 3.61
C ALA A 3 34.19 -22.48 3.72
N ARG A 4 33.72 -21.86 4.81
CA ARG A 4 32.30 -21.54 5.04
C ARG A 4 31.90 -20.39 4.12
N ALA A 5 31.07 -20.68 3.12
CA ALA A 5 30.48 -19.64 2.28
C ALA A 5 29.68 -18.65 3.15
N LYS A 6 30.10 -17.38 3.14
CA LYS A 6 29.42 -16.28 3.82
C LYS A 6 28.15 -15.98 3.03
N LYS A 7 26.99 -16.41 3.55
CA LYS A 7 25.68 -16.05 3.01
C LYS A 7 25.61 -14.52 2.90
N PRO A 8 25.37 -13.94 1.72
CA PRO A 8 25.10 -12.52 1.62
C PRO A 8 23.81 -12.27 2.40
N ALA A 9 23.91 -11.58 3.53
CA ALA A 9 22.77 -11.11 4.28
C ALA A 9 22.13 -9.99 3.45
N THR A 10 21.26 -10.38 2.51
CA THR A 10 20.32 -9.46 1.89
C THR A 10 19.51 -8.84 3.03
N PRO A 11 19.40 -7.49 3.09
CA PRO A 11 18.58 -6.86 4.10
C PRO A 11 17.13 -7.34 3.91
N VAL A 12 16.67 -8.19 4.83
CA VAL A 12 15.32 -8.78 4.85
C VAL A 12 14.26 -7.72 5.19
N THR A 13 14.70 -6.55 5.67
CA THR A 13 13.85 -5.44 6.03
C THR A 13 13.67 -4.49 4.85
N LYS A 14 12.44 -4.44 4.34
CA LYS A 14 12.04 -3.37 3.41
C LYS A 14 11.94 -2.06 4.19
N THR A 15 13.01 -1.27 4.15
CA THR A 15 13.01 0.09 4.70
C THR A 15 12.34 1.01 3.68
N GLY A 16 11.18 1.54 4.03
CA GLY A 16 10.57 2.65 3.32
C GLY A 16 10.80 3.94 4.09
N SER A 17 11.12 5.01 3.37
CA SER A 17 11.24 6.36 3.93
C SER A 17 9.91 7.08 3.76
N PRO A 18 9.23 7.51 4.84
CA PRO A 18 8.09 8.40 4.75
C PRO A 18 8.49 9.74 4.10
N PRO A 19 7.57 10.43 3.40
CA PRO A 19 6.17 10.08 3.16
C PRO A 19 5.99 9.08 1.99
N TYR A 20 4.87 8.36 1.95
CA TYR A 20 4.53 7.38 0.91
C TYR A 20 3.43 7.88 -0.05
N PRO A 21 3.67 8.99 -0.79
CA PRO A 21 2.63 9.68 -1.56
C PRO A 21 1.96 8.75 -2.59
N PHE A 22 2.73 7.87 -3.22
CA PHE A 22 2.21 6.92 -4.21
C PHE A 22 1.20 5.94 -3.58
N ARG A 23 1.53 5.37 -2.42
CA ARG A 23 0.65 4.41 -1.74
C ARG A 23 -0.57 5.09 -1.13
N THR A 24 -0.40 6.29 -0.59
CA THR A 24 -1.52 7.07 -0.05
C THR A 24 -2.47 7.55 -1.14
N PHE A 25 -1.95 7.90 -2.33
CA PHE A 25 -2.78 8.30 -3.47
C PHE A 25 -3.75 7.19 -3.87
N TRP A 26 -3.23 5.97 -4.10
CA TRP A 26 -4.09 4.83 -4.45
C TRP A 26 -5.05 4.48 -3.32
N ALA A 27 -4.60 4.51 -2.06
CA ALA A 27 -5.48 4.26 -0.92
C ALA A 27 -6.64 5.26 -0.85
N LEU A 28 -6.37 6.56 -1.04
CA LEU A 28 -7.40 7.60 -1.05
C LEU A 28 -8.33 7.49 -2.25
N LEU A 29 -7.81 7.12 -3.42
CA LEU A 29 -8.63 6.89 -4.61
C LEU A 29 -9.60 5.73 -4.39
N LEU A 30 -9.11 4.58 -3.90
CA LEU A 30 -9.96 3.43 -3.57
C LEU A 30 -10.99 3.78 -2.50
N LEU A 31 -10.59 4.53 -1.47
CA LEU A 31 -11.47 4.98 -0.40
C LEU A 31 -12.57 5.92 -0.94
N GLY A 32 -12.21 6.87 -1.79
CA GLY A 32 -13.15 7.81 -2.41
C GLY A 32 -14.19 7.09 -3.27
N VAL A 33 -13.78 6.10 -4.07
CA VAL A 33 -14.70 5.27 -4.86
C VAL A 33 -15.59 4.43 -3.97
N ASN A 34 -15.06 3.86 -2.88
CA ASN A 34 -15.86 3.10 -1.92
C ASN A 34 -16.96 3.96 -1.28
N PHE A 35 -16.61 5.19 -0.86
CA PHE A 35 -17.60 6.14 -0.32
C PHE A 35 -18.59 6.61 -1.38
N PHE A 36 -18.16 6.78 -2.63
CA PHE A 36 -19.04 7.15 -3.73
C PHE A 36 -20.12 6.08 -3.95
N VAL A 37 -19.72 4.81 -4.04
CA VAL A 37 -20.68 3.69 -4.15
C VAL A 37 -21.56 3.59 -2.91
N ALA A 38 -21.01 3.76 -1.72
CA ALA A 38 -21.78 3.76 -0.48
C ALA A 38 -22.80 4.90 -0.42
N ALA A 39 -22.47 6.09 -0.95
CA ALA A 39 -23.39 7.23 -1.01
C ALA A 39 -24.54 6.99 -1.98
N ILE A 40 -24.30 6.30 -3.12
CA ILE A 40 -25.36 5.84 -4.02
C ILE A 40 -26.25 4.82 -3.32
N TYR A 41 -25.65 3.82 -2.68
CA TYR A 41 -26.40 2.77 -1.97
C TYR A 41 -27.25 3.32 -0.81
N ALA A 42 -26.70 4.27 -0.05
CA ALA A 42 -27.42 4.95 1.03
C ALA A 42 -28.45 5.98 0.54
N GLY A 43 -28.57 6.19 -0.78
CA GLY A 43 -29.55 7.10 -1.38
C GLY A 43 -29.22 8.59 -1.24
N TYR A 44 -28.01 8.94 -0.80
CA TYR A 44 -27.54 10.33 -0.75
C TYR A 44 -27.22 10.88 -2.15
N LEU A 45 -26.90 10.00 -3.09
CA LEU A 45 -26.56 10.36 -4.46
C LEU A 45 -27.43 9.53 -5.41
N ASN A 46 -28.27 10.20 -6.19
CA ASN A 46 -29.10 9.57 -7.22
C ASN A 46 -28.48 9.88 -8.58
N ILE A 47 -27.97 8.84 -9.26
CA ILE A 47 -27.29 8.94 -10.55
C ILE A 47 -27.92 8.00 -11.57
#